data_AF-A0A6H9TFY8-F1
#
_entry.id   AF-A0A6H9TFY8-F1
#
_cell.length_a   1.000
_cell.length_b   1.000
_cell.length_c   1.000
_cell.angle_alpha   90.00
_cell.angle_beta   90.00
_cell.angle_gamma   90.00
#
_symmetry.space_group_name_H-M   'P 1'
#
loop_
_entity.id
_entity.type
_entity.pdbx_description
1 polymer ?
#
loop_
_entity_poly.entity_id
_entity_poly.type
_entity_poly.pdbx_seq_one_letter_code
_entity_poly.pdbx_strand_id
1 'polypeptide(L)'
;MEALRELCSCSPCTTRIGAVQNILGKDVVRYGEAVAAMMAPDATQDTIRLYGCFAARKLLEAGCISVLCRLDPGRLLILREFQLKGDYPLGERHSASIDWKTDVISEKKAVWTDTISPDKFIRSLLGGHLAEVTWVHAIQSLSTLTDRIPNLSTSRWINDLVNQYEARRSAAPRRAEGHEDAETNGSSTQAELGVLAGFRTAAQQSFSTLSKGVHLEFVVDQDALFDLVTVRQSMLRAVKVLTQLAFTSHLIDSAFTTLNPEKAFDLVVAIEAEIERDA
;
A
#
# COMPACT_ATOMS: atom_id res chain seq x y z
N MET A 1 -10.03 12.53 5.36
CA MET A 1 -9.44 11.17 5.41
C MET A 1 -10.41 10.02 5.14
N GLU A 2 -11.72 10.28 5.09
CA GLU A 2 -12.73 9.30 4.63
C GLU A 2 -12.47 8.81 3.19
N ALA A 3 -11.95 9.68 2.33
CA ALA A 3 -11.54 9.31 0.97
C ALA A 3 -10.47 8.20 0.98
N LEU A 4 -9.51 8.25 1.90
CA LEU A 4 -8.49 7.20 2.04
C LEU A 4 -9.10 5.89 2.56
N ARG A 5 -10.07 5.95 3.48
CA ARG A 5 -10.84 4.77 3.89
C ARG A 5 -11.53 4.12 2.71
N GLU A 6 -12.26 4.90 1.91
CA GLU A 6 -12.98 4.38 0.75
C GLU A 6 -12.00 3.80 -0.27
N LEU A 7 -10.83 4.42 -0.46
CA LEU A 7 -9.79 3.90 -1.35
C LEU A 7 -9.17 2.58 -0.84
N CYS A 8 -8.90 2.44 0.46
CA CYS A 8 -8.27 1.25 1.04
C CYS A 8 -9.26 0.09 1.24
N SER A 9 -10.47 0.37 1.71
CA SER A 9 -11.43 -0.63 2.21
C SER A 9 -12.72 -0.76 1.39
N CYS A 10 -13.01 0.19 0.49
CA CYS A 10 -14.26 0.33 -0.26
C CYS A 10 -15.52 0.49 0.63
N SER A 11 -16.64 0.93 0.04
CA SER A 11 -17.90 1.16 0.76
C SER A 11 -18.38 -0.07 1.52
N PRO A 12 -19.04 0.10 2.69
CA PRO A 12 -19.50 -1.02 3.51
C PRO A 12 -20.51 -1.88 2.73
N CYS A 13 -20.14 -3.14 2.46
CA CYS A 13 -21.08 -4.15 1.97
C CYS A 13 -21.53 -5.06 3.12
N THR A 14 -22.75 -5.62 3.03
CA THR A 14 -23.34 -6.48 4.07
C THR A 14 -22.73 -7.89 4.14
N THR A 15 -21.65 -8.14 3.39
CA THR A 15 -20.96 -9.44 3.39
C THR A 15 -20.04 -9.58 4.61
N ARG A 16 -19.61 -10.82 4.90
CA ARG A 16 -18.61 -11.08 5.95
C ARG A 16 -17.30 -10.34 5.70
N ILE A 17 -16.87 -10.26 4.45
CA ILE A 17 -15.66 -9.54 4.03
C ILE A 17 -15.86 -8.04 4.24
N GLY A 18 -17.02 -7.50 3.84
CA GLY A 18 -17.37 -6.10 4.06
C GLY A 18 -17.36 -5.68 5.53
N ALA A 19 -17.80 -6.56 6.43
CA ALA A 19 -17.70 -6.31 7.86
C ALA A 19 -16.24 -6.18 8.33
N VAL A 20 -15.33 -7.03 7.82
CA VAL A 20 -13.89 -6.96 8.15
C VAL A 20 -13.26 -5.70 7.57
N GLN A 21 -13.54 -5.42 6.29
CA GLN A 21 -13.08 -4.22 5.61
C GLN A 21 -13.55 -2.95 6.33
N ASN A 22 -14.77 -2.92 6.84
CA ASN A 22 -15.27 -1.78 7.61
C ASN A 22 -14.52 -1.59 8.94
N ILE A 23 -14.14 -2.68 9.62
CA ILE A 23 -13.32 -2.60 10.84
C ILE A 23 -11.95 -2.01 10.50
N LEU A 24 -11.26 -2.57 9.49
CA LEU A 24 -9.96 -2.06 9.04
C LEU A 24 -10.05 -0.61 8.55
N GLY A 25 -11.13 -0.27 7.86
CA GLY A 25 -11.41 1.08 7.37
C GLY A 25 -11.56 2.11 8.49
N LYS A 26 -12.12 1.73 9.66
CA LYS A 26 -12.16 2.61 10.84
C LYS A 26 -10.78 2.95 11.36
N ASP A 27 -9.85 1.98 11.36
CA ASP A 27 -8.47 2.24 11.75
C ASP A 27 -7.76 3.14 10.73
N VAL A 28 -8.01 2.94 9.43
CA VAL A 28 -7.51 3.83 8.37
C VAL A 28 -8.00 5.26 8.58
N VAL A 29 -9.29 5.48 8.88
CA VAL A 29 -9.82 6.82 9.22
C VAL A 29 -9.14 7.36 10.46
N ARG A 30 -9.12 6.60 11.56
CA ARG A 30 -8.61 7.06 12.85
C ARG A 30 -7.16 7.53 12.76
N TYR A 31 -6.29 6.73 12.17
CA TYR A 31 -4.88 7.10 11.99
C TYR A 31 -4.69 8.11 10.88
N GLY A 32 -5.55 8.09 9.85
CA GLY A 32 -5.58 9.07 8.80
C GLY A 32 -5.87 10.47 9.33
N GLU A 33 -6.96 10.64 10.08
CA GLU A 33 -7.37 11.90 10.70
C GLU A 33 -6.29 12.43 11.65
N ALA A 34 -5.66 11.55 12.43
CA ALA A 34 -4.53 11.95 13.25
C ALA A 34 -3.36 12.49 12.41
N VAL A 35 -3.03 11.84 11.29
CA VAL A 35 -2.01 12.33 10.34
C VAL A 35 -2.44 13.67 9.73
N ALA A 36 -3.66 13.79 9.22
CA ALA A 36 -4.15 15.03 8.61
C ALA A 36 -4.17 16.19 9.60
N ALA A 37 -4.62 15.96 10.84
CA ALA A 37 -4.59 16.97 11.89
C ALA A 37 -3.17 17.44 12.23
N MET A 38 -2.17 16.55 12.17
CA MET A 38 -0.76 16.90 12.40
C MET A 38 -0.08 17.54 11.19
N MET A 39 -0.63 17.36 9.99
CA MET A 39 -0.20 18.05 8.76
C MET A 39 -0.79 19.45 8.65
N ALA A 40 -1.82 19.78 9.43
CA ALA A 40 -2.46 21.10 9.42
C ALA A 40 -1.50 22.22 9.88
N PRO A 41 -1.67 23.46 9.40
CA PRO A 41 -0.79 24.59 9.76
C PRO A 41 -0.76 24.92 11.26
N ASP A 42 -1.89 24.71 11.95
CA ASP A 42 -2.09 25.00 13.37
C ASP A 42 -1.70 23.83 14.29
N ALA A 43 -1.20 22.72 13.72
CA ALA A 43 -0.75 21.57 14.49
C ALA A 43 0.40 21.91 15.44
N THR A 44 0.28 21.50 16.70
CA THR A 44 1.32 21.72 17.72
C THR A 44 2.56 20.89 17.39
N GLN A 45 3.74 21.52 17.39
CA GLN A 45 5.01 20.87 17.05
C GLN A 45 5.32 19.67 17.94
N ASP A 46 5.05 19.77 19.25
CA ASP A 46 5.25 18.68 20.21
C ASP A 46 4.39 17.46 19.88
N THR A 47 3.15 17.68 19.45
CA THR A 47 2.25 16.58 19.05
C THR A 47 2.82 15.87 17.82
N ILE A 48 3.35 16.61 16.86
CA ILE A 48 3.95 16.04 15.64
C ILE A 48 5.18 15.21 15.99
N ARG A 49 6.08 15.73 16.84
CA ARG A 49 7.30 15.03 17.25
C ARG A 49 7.01 13.75 18.04
N LEU A 50 6.03 13.81 18.97
CA LEU A 50 5.68 12.68 19.83
C LEU A 50 4.88 11.60 19.09
N TYR A 51 3.93 12.00 18.24
CA TYR A 51 2.92 11.07 17.70
C TYR A 51 2.93 10.94 16.18
N GLY A 52 3.61 11.81 15.44
CA GLY A 52 3.61 11.80 13.97
C GLY A 52 4.10 10.48 13.39
N CYS A 53 5.26 10.00 13.86
CA CYS A 53 5.82 8.72 13.44
C CYS A 53 4.92 7.53 13.79
N PHE A 54 4.32 7.55 14.99
CA PHE A 54 3.38 6.53 15.42
C PHE A 54 2.13 6.50 14.53
N ALA A 55 1.45 7.63 14.36
CA ALA A 55 0.21 7.71 13.60
C ALA A 55 0.42 7.31 12.14
N ALA A 56 1.46 7.82 11.47
CA ALA A 56 1.75 7.47 10.09
C ALA A 56 2.17 6.01 9.92
N ARG A 57 2.90 5.42 10.88
CA ARG A 57 3.22 3.98 10.86
C ARG A 57 1.95 3.15 10.96
N LYS A 58 1.09 3.46 11.93
CA LYS A 58 -0.17 2.73 12.14
C LYS A 58 -1.13 2.90 10.94
N LEU A 59 -1.15 4.07 10.31
CA LEU A 59 -1.89 4.30 9.07
C LEU A 59 -1.36 3.41 7.94
N LEU A 60 -0.05 3.36 7.75
CA LEU A 60 0.56 2.52 6.71
C LEU A 60 0.30 1.03 6.95
N GLU A 61 0.41 0.56 8.20
CA GLU A 61 0.04 -0.81 8.58
C GLU A 61 -1.45 -1.10 8.27
N ALA A 62 -2.36 -0.30 8.82
CA ALA A 62 -3.80 -0.50 8.68
C ALA A 62 -4.23 -0.44 7.21
N GLY A 63 -3.71 0.54 6.46
CA GLY A 63 -4.00 0.71 5.04
C GLY A 63 -3.50 -0.45 4.19
N CYS A 64 -2.25 -0.89 4.37
CA CYS A 64 -1.73 -2.05 3.64
C CYS A 64 -2.50 -3.34 3.97
N ILE A 65 -2.87 -3.56 5.24
CA ILE A 65 -3.68 -4.72 5.64
C ILE A 65 -5.10 -4.63 5.05
N SER A 66 -5.66 -3.42 4.96
CA SER A 66 -6.95 -3.18 4.31
C SER A 66 -6.92 -3.50 2.81
N VAL A 67 -5.86 -3.09 2.09
CA VAL A 67 -5.64 -3.47 0.69
C VAL A 67 -5.42 -4.98 0.56
N LEU A 68 -4.63 -5.59 1.45
CA LEU A 68 -4.44 -7.05 1.46
C LEU A 68 -5.76 -7.80 1.66
N CYS A 69 -6.67 -7.31 2.52
CA CYS A 69 -7.99 -7.90 2.73
C CYS A 69 -8.81 -7.97 1.42
N ARG A 70 -8.56 -7.07 0.46
CA ARG A 70 -9.22 -7.09 -0.85
C ARG A 70 -8.66 -8.15 -1.77
N LEU A 71 -7.36 -8.41 -1.71
CA LEU A 71 -6.68 -9.40 -2.57
C LEU A 71 -6.75 -10.81 -1.98
N ASP A 72 -6.76 -10.91 -0.65
CA ASP A 72 -6.77 -12.15 0.10
C ASP A 72 -7.74 -12.06 1.30
N PRO A 73 -9.06 -12.01 1.05
CA PRO A 73 -10.05 -11.94 2.12
C PRO A 73 -10.11 -13.21 2.97
N GLY A 74 -9.75 -14.36 2.40
CA GLY A 74 -9.80 -15.65 3.10
C GLY A 74 -8.90 -15.64 4.34
N ARG A 75 -7.68 -15.10 4.20
CA ARG A 75 -6.73 -14.91 5.30
C ARG A 75 -7.32 -14.07 6.45
N LEU A 76 -7.97 -12.96 6.11
CA LEU A 76 -8.55 -12.04 7.08
C LEU A 76 -9.78 -12.63 7.78
N LEU A 77 -10.61 -13.36 7.03
CA LEU A 77 -11.76 -14.07 7.58
C LEU A 77 -11.31 -15.13 8.60
N ILE A 78 -10.26 -15.90 8.31
CA ILE A 78 -9.72 -16.90 9.25
C ILE A 78 -9.38 -16.23 10.59
N LEU A 79 -8.61 -15.14 10.58
CA LEU A 79 -8.25 -14.42 11.81
C LEU A 79 -9.48 -13.92 12.57
N ARG A 80 -10.45 -13.32 11.86
CA ARG A 80 -11.70 -12.85 12.47
C ARG A 80 -12.46 -13.98 13.16
N GLU A 81 -12.59 -15.14 12.52
CA GLU A 81 -13.32 -16.26 13.11
C GLU A 81 -12.64 -16.82 14.35
N PHE A 82 -11.31 -16.76 14.45
CA PHE A 82 -10.61 -17.07 15.70
C PHE A 82 -10.86 -16.02 16.78
N GLN A 83 -10.85 -14.73 16.43
CA GLN A 83 -11.09 -13.63 17.37
C GLN A 83 -12.51 -13.57 17.92
N LEU A 84 -13.50 -14.09 17.18
CA LEU A 84 -14.89 -14.18 17.64
C LEU A 84 -15.15 -15.34 18.60
N LYS A 85 -14.20 -16.26 18.79
CA LYS A 85 -14.32 -17.30 19.81
C LYS A 85 -14.16 -16.67 21.19
N GLY A 86 -14.97 -17.11 22.15
CA GLY A 86 -15.00 -16.53 23.50
C GLY A 86 -13.71 -16.72 24.31
N ASP A 87 -12.79 -17.54 23.84
CA ASP A 87 -11.52 -17.91 24.46
C ASP A 87 -10.29 -17.31 23.74
N TYR A 88 -10.46 -16.33 22.85
CA TYR A 88 -9.34 -15.71 22.15
C TYR A 88 -8.33 -15.07 23.12
N PRO A 89 -7.06 -15.53 23.17
CA PRO A 89 -6.09 -15.04 24.14
C PRO A 89 -5.60 -13.64 23.78
N LEU A 90 -5.75 -12.67 24.69
CA LEU A 90 -5.29 -11.29 24.47
C LEU A 90 -3.77 -11.10 24.65
N GLY A 91 -3.13 -11.97 25.43
CA GLY A 91 -1.69 -11.88 25.74
C GLY A 91 -0.78 -12.58 24.73
N GLU A 92 -1.35 -13.39 23.82
CA GLU A 92 -0.58 -14.21 22.89
C GLU A 92 -0.97 -13.92 21.45
N ARG A 93 0.04 -13.88 20.57
CA ARG A 93 -0.19 -13.67 19.14
C ARG A 93 -0.68 -14.97 18.50
N HIS A 94 -1.82 -14.92 17.82
CA HIS A 94 -2.32 -16.05 17.05
C HIS A 94 -1.49 -16.27 15.77
N SER A 95 -1.35 -17.52 15.31
CA SER A 95 -0.57 -17.85 14.11
C SER A 95 -1.11 -17.22 12.83
N ALA A 96 -2.42 -16.98 12.76
CA ALA A 96 -3.09 -16.26 11.67
C ALA A 96 -3.03 -14.72 11.82
N SER A 97 -2.39 -14.19 12.85
CA SER A 97 -2.24 -12.74 13.02
C SER A 97 -1.35 -12.16 11.93
N ILE A 98 -1.78 -11.05 11.35
CA ILE A 98 -1.11 -10.42 10.23
C ILE A 98 0.06 -9.57 10.72
N ASP A 99 1.20 -9.62 10.03
CA ASP A 99 2.30 -8.69 10.27
C ASP A 99 2.94 -8.10 9.02
N TRP A 100 3.64 -6.99 9.25
CA TRP A 100 4.34 -6.25 8.22
C TRP A 100 5.38 -7.08 7.47
N LYS A 101 6.21 -7.84 8.20
CA LYS A 101 7.38 -8.53 7.65
C LYS A 101 7.01 -9.76 6.85
N THR A 102 5.91 -10.43 7.16
CA THR A 102 5.48 -11.67 6.51
C THR A 102 4.34 -11.45 5.52
N ASP A 103 3.38 -10.58 5.82
CA ASP A 103 2.14 -10.46 5.04
C ASP A 103 2.06 -9.19 4.20
N VAL A 104 2.84 -8.16 4.50
CA VAL A 104 2.91 -6.97 3.64
C VAL A 104 4.12 -7.06 2.71
N ILE A 105 5.32 -7.22 3.28
CA ILE A 105 6.56 -7.20 2.50
C ILE A 105 7.07 -8.61 2.18
N SER A 106 7.08 -9.57 3.11
CA SER A 106 7.74 -10.88 2.99
C SER A 106 9.22 -10.85 2.57
N GLU A 107 9.94 -11.96 2.65
CA GLU A 107 11.32 -12.04 2.17
C GLU A 107 11.38 -12.04 0.62
N LYS A 108 12.52 -11.57 0.07
CA LYS A 108 12.80 -11.71 -1.37
C LYS A 108 13.29 -13.15 -1.63
N LYS A 109 12.42 -13.99 -2.18
CA LYS A 109 12.74 -15.36 -2.59
C LYS A 109 12.46 -15.53 -4.08
N ALA A 110 13.17 -16.46 -4.71
CA ALA A 110 12.81 -16.92 -6.05
C ALA A 110 11.36 -17.44 -6.00
N VAL A 111 10.55 -16.98 -6.94
CA VAL A 111 9.09 -17.15 -6.92
C VAL A 111 8.76 -18.52 -7.50
N TRP A 112 9.03 -18.74 -8.77
CA TRP A 112 8.79 -20.01 -9.44
C TRP A 112 10.02 -20.91 -9.38
N THR A 113 9.93 -22.00 -8.62
CA THR A 113 10.97 -23.05 -8.54
C THR A 113 10.30 -24.41 -8.69
N ASP A 114 11.05 -25.43 -9.09
CA ASP A 114 10.52 -26.80 -9.25
C ASP A 114 9.92 -27.39 -7.96
N THR A 115 10.19 -26.77 -6.81
CA THR A 115 9.72 -27.21 -5.48
C THR A 115 8.51 -26.44 -4.96
N ILE A 116 7.94 -25.54 -5.78
CA ILE A 116 6.78 -24.73 -5.39
C ILE A 116 5.57 -25.64 -5.14
N SER A 117 4.84 -25.34 -4.07
CA SER A 117 3.62 -26.03 -3.67
C SER A 117 2.61 -25.00 -3.15
N PRO A 118 1.30 -25.30 -3.14
CA PRO A 118 0.27 -24.33 -2.73
C PRO A 118 0.49 -23.71 -1.34
N ASP A 119 1.05 -24.47 -0.39
CA ASP A 119 1.40 -24.02 0.96
C ASP A 119 2.59 -23.07 1.01
N LYS A 120 3.47 -23.11 0.00
CA LYS A 120 4.63 -22.22 -0.15
C LYS A 120 4.31 -20.96 -0.98
N PHE A 121 3.08 -20.83 -1.49
CA PHE A 121 2.67 -19.66 -2.25
C PHE A 121 2.74 -18.40 -1.39
N ILE A 122 3.48 -17.39 -1.85
CA ILE A 122 3.67 -16.14 -1.12
C ILE A 122 2.45 -15.23 -1.32
N ARG A 123 1.59 -15.17 -0.30
CA ARG A 123 0.34 -14.38 -0.31
C ARG A 123 0.50 -12.98 0.31
N SER A 124 1.74 -12.51 0.48
CA SER A 124 1.98 -11.17 1.01
C SER A 124 1.65 -10.10 -0.02
N LEU A 125 1.19 -8.94 0.44
CA LEU A 125 0.73 -7.84 -0.40
C LEU A 125 1.74 -7.48 -1.49
N LEU A 126 3.02 -7.37 -1.15
CA LEU A 126 4.13 -6.99 -2.04
C LEU A 126 5.15 -8.14 -2.21
N GLY A 127 4.68 -9.38 -2.10
CA GLY A 127 5.44 -10.59 -2.36
C GLY A 127 5.34 -11.06 -3.80
N GLY A 128 6.35 -11.81 -4.25
CA GLY A 128 6.49 -12.14 -5.68
C GLY A 128 5.31 -12.89 -6.29
N HIS A 129 4.84 -13.98 -5.65
CA HIS A 129 3.77 -14.83 -6.22
C HIS A 129 2.45 -14.08 -6.40
N LEU A 130 1.90 -13.52 -5.30
CA LEU A 130 0.66 -12.75 -5.39
C LEU A 130 0.82 -11.59 -6.38
N ALA A 131 1.98 -10.96 -6.42
CA ALA A 131 2.19 -9.82 -7.28
C ALA A 131 2.24 -10.13 -8.78
N GLU A 132 2.82 -11.25 -9.18
CA GLU A 132 2.76 -11.69 -10.56
C GLU A 132 1.33 -11.99 -11.00
N VAL A 133 0.49 -12.50 -10.09
CA VAL A 133 -0.93 -12.81 -10.37
C VAL A 133 -1.80 -11.54 -10.41
N THR A 134 -1.53 -10.56 -9.55
CA THR A 134 -2.43 -9.39 -9.39
C THR A 134 -1.81 -8.08 -9.88
N TRP A 135 -0.62 -7.72 -9.37
CA TRP A 135 -0.05 -6.38 -9.54
C TRP A 135 0.47 -6.12 -10.95
N VAL A 136 0.98 -7.14 -11.65
CA VAL A 136 1.52 -6.97 -13.01
C VAL A 136 0.48 -6.39 -13.96
N HIS A 137 -0.70 -7.01 -14.04
CA HIS A 137 -1.79 -6.53 -14.90
C HIS A 137 -2.34 -5.15 -14.47
N ALA A 138 -2.45 -4.92 -13.16
CA ALA A 138 -2.88 -3.64 -12.62
C ALA A 138 -1.92 -2.51 -12.97
N ILE A 139 -0.60 -2.75 -12.87
CA ILE A 139 0.43 -1.76 -13.22
C ILE A 139 0.47 -1.55 -14.73
N GLN A 140 0.32 -2.60 -15.54
CA GLN A 140 0.24 -2.47 -16.99
C GLN A 140 -0.92 -1.55 -17.42
N SER A 141 -2.05 -1.62 -16.70
CA SER A 141 -3.25 -0.80 -16.95
C SER A 141 -3.02 0.69 -16.75
N LEU A 142 -1.94 1.10 -16.05
CA LEU A 142 -1.55 2.51 -15.89
C LEU A 142 -1.34 3.22 -17.24
N SER A 143 -0.85 2.52 -18.26
CA SER A 143 -0.65 3.09 -19.61
C SER A 143 -1.94 3.60 -20.25
N THR A 144 -3.08 3.02 -19.89
CA THR A 144 -4.39 3.38 -20.46
C THR A 144 -5.10 4.47 -19.67
N LEU A 145 -4.55 4.87 -18.51
CA LEU A 145 -5.23 5.84 -17.64
C LEU A 145 -5.30 7.23 -18.26
N THR A 146 -4.31 7.65 -19.05
CA THR A 146 -4.32 8.96 -19.71
C THR A 146 -5.50 9.12 -20.66
N ASP A 147 -5.90 8.03 -21.33
CA ASP A 147 -7.06 8.03 -22.23
C ASP A 147 -8.39 8.03 -21.45
N ARG A 148 -8.42 7.35 -20.29
CA ARG A 148 -9.61 7.19 -19.46
C ARG A 148 -9.89 8.37 -18.54
N ILE A 149 -8.84 9.03 -18.07
CA ILE A 149 -8.87 10.13 -17.10
C ILE A 149 -8.17 11.33 -17.76
N PRO A 150 -8.90 12.15 -18.54
CA PRO A 150 -8.30 13.28 -19.26
C PRO A 150 -7.59 14.31 -18.35
N ASN A 151 -8.00 14.36 -17.08
CA ASN A 151 -7.45 15.24 -16.04
C ASN A 151 -6.47 14.52 -15.09
N LEU A 152 -5.79 13.45 -15.55
CA LEU A 152 -4.83 12.70 -14.74
C LEU A 152 -3.75 13.58 -14.07
N SER A 153 -3.35 14.66 -14.76
CA SER A 153 -2.36 15.63 -14.29
C SER A 153 -2.80 16.44 -13.07
N THR A 154 -4.08 16.40 -12.67
CA THR A 154 -4.57 17.04 -11.45
C THR A 154 -3.97 16.41 -10.19
N SER A 155 -3.60 15.13 -10.20
CA SER A 155 -2.86 14.49 -9.12
C SER A 155 -1.39 14.35 -9.50
N ARG A 156 -0.48 15.02 -8.77
CA ARG A 156 0.96 14.81 -8.97
C ARG A 156 1.34 13.40 -8.59
N TRP A 157 0.70 12.83 -7.56
CA TRP A 157 1.02 11.50 -7.08
C TRP A 157 0.75 10.40 -8.12
N ILE A 158 -0.38 10.44 -8.82
CA ILE A 158 -0.69 9.45 -9.85
C ILE A 158 0.05 9.75 -11.15
N ASN A 159 0.15 11.02 -11.55
CA ASN A 159 0.90 11.40 -12.75
C ASN A 159 2.38 10.98 -12.65
N ASP A 160 3.03 11.18 -11.50
CA ASP A 160 4.40 10.70 -11.24
C ASP A 160 4.51 9.18 -11.41
N LEU A 161 3.53 8.43 -10.91
CA LEU A 161 3.50 6.98 -10.98
C LEU A 161 3.37 6.49 -12.43
N VAL A 162 2.48 7.09 -13.21
CA VAL A 162 2.30 6.77 -14.63
C VAL A 162 3.57 7.10 -15.42
N ASN A 163 4.15 8.29 -15.23
CA ASN A 163 5.40 8.67 -15.88
C ASN A 163 6.56 7.72 -15.53
N GLN A 164 6.63 7.30 -14.26
CA GLN A 164 7.59 6.30 -13.80
C GLN A 164 7.42 4.94 -14.47
N TYR A 165 6.17 4.52 -14.72
CA TYR A 165 5.89 3.29 -15.46
C TYR A 165 6.28 3.43 -16.94
N GLU A 166 5.86 4.50 -17.60
CA GLU A 166 6.14 4.75 -19.02
C GLU A 166 7.64 4.88 -19.32
N ALA A 167 8.40 5.52 -18.42
CA ALA A 167 9.85 5.60 -18.53
C ALA A 167 10.51 4.21 -18.47
N ARG A 168 10.04 3.33 -17.58
CA ARG A 168 10.55 1.95 -17.47
C ARG A 168 10.17 1.11 -18.68
N ARG A 169 8.93 1.23 -19.14
CA ARG A 169 8.42 0.56 -20.33
C ARG A 169 9.22 0.97 -21.57
N SER A 170 9.52 2.25 -21.73
CA SER A 170 10.31 2.78 -22.85
C SER A 170 11.78 2.35 -22.82
N ALA A 171 12.35 2.16 -21.62
CA ALA A 171 13.72 1.69 -21.43
C ALA A 171 13.88 0.16 -21.57
N ALA A 172 12.78 -0.60 -21.57
CA ALA A 172 12.84 -2.05 -21.72
C ALA A 172 13.37 -2.42 -23.11
N PRO A 173 14.30 -3.39 -23.22
CA PRO A 173 14.85 -3.79 -24.50
C PRO A 173 13.74 -4.30 -25.42
N ARG A 174 13.59 -3.67 -26.59
CA ARG A 174 12.69 -4.17 -27.64
C ARG A 174 13.28 -5.50 -28.15
N ARG A 175 12.44 -6.54 -28.27
CA ARG A 175 12.86 -7.82 -28.87
C ARG A 175 13.60 -7.55 -30.19
N ALA A 176 14.78 -8.13 -30.34
CA ALA A 176 15.35 -8.31 -31.67
C ALA A 176 14.40 -9.27 -32.43
N GLU A 177 13.83 -8.81 -33.53
CA GLU A 177 13.02 -9.64 -34.40
C GLU A 177 13.92 -10.76 -34.97
N GLY A 178 13.67 -12.03 -34.57
CA GLY A 178 14.33 -13.18 -35.20
C GLY A 178 14.97 -14.21 -34.29
N HIS A 179 14.26 -14.72 -33.28
CA HIS A 179 14.43 -16.11 -32.80
C HIS A 179 13.19 -16.51 -32.02
N GLU A 180 12.30 -17.26 -32.67
CA GLU A 180 11.33 -18.11 -32.00
C GLU A 180 12.11 -19.29 -31.42
N ASP A 181 11.89 -19.59 -30.14
CA ASP A 181 12.37 -20.78 -29.37
C ASP A 181 13.28 -20.44 -28.18
N ALA A 182 12.68 -19.85 -27.14
CA ALA A 182 12.96 -20.10 -25.71
C ALA A 182 12.03 -19.24 -24.82
N GLU A 183 11.18 -19.89 -24.04
CA GLU A 183 10.39 -19.37 -22.90
C GLU A 183 9.79 -17.96 -23.00
N THR A 184 8.51 -17.94 -23.34
CA THR A 184 7.74 -16.86 -23.94
C THR A 184 7.32 -15.69 -23.04
N ASN A 185 7.75 -15.57 -21.77
CA ASN A 185 7.11 -14.63 -20.80
C ASN A 185 8.02 -13.56 -20.16
N GLY A 186 9.31 -13.47 -20.49
CA GLY A 186 10.28 -12.71 -19.68
C GLY A 186 10.41 -11.19 -19.91
N SER A 187 10.00 -10.63 -21.07
CA SER A 187 10.34 -9.24 -21.41
C SER A 187 9.22 -8.21 -21.17
N SER A 188 7.95 -8.60 -21.25
CA SER A 188 6.82 -7.67 -21.11
C SER A 188 6.47 -7.33 -19.66
N THR A 189 7.09 -8.00 -18.68
CA THR A 189 6.76 -7.89 -17.24
C THR A 189 7.82 -7.12 -16.44
N GLN A 190 8.97 -6.80 -17.07
CA GLN A 190 10.10 -6.17 -16.38
C GLN A 190 9.78 -4.75 -15.87
N ALA A 191 9.00 -3.97 -16.63
CA ALA A 191 8.62 -2.62 -16.24
C ALA A 191 7.68 -2.64 -15.03
N GLU A 192 6.72 -3.55 -15.04
CA GLU A 192 5.70 -3.76 -14.01
C GLU A 192 6.34 -4.23 -12.71
N LEU A 193 7.23 -5.24 -12.79
CA LEU A 193 8.02 -5.70 -11.65
C LEU A 193 8.93 -4.58 -11.10
N GLY A 194 9.44 -3.71 -11.97
CA GLY A 194 10.22 -2.53 -11.57
C GLY A 194 9.40 -1.50 -10.78
N VAL A 195 8.15 -1.22 -11.19
CA VAL A 195 7.24 -0.33 -10.45
C VAL A 195 6.85 -0.96 -9.10
N LEU A 196 6.51 -2.25 -9.10
CA LEU A 196 6.21 -2.98 -7.87
C LEU A 196 7.39 -3.00 -6.89
N ALA A 197 8.61 -3.23 -7.39
CA ALA A 197 9.82 -3.13 -6.58
C ALA A 197 10.00 -1.72 -5.99
N GLY A 198 9.59 -0.69 -6.74
CA GLY A 198 9.45 0.69 -6.27
C GLY A 198 8.48 0.81 -5.09
N PHE A 199 7.25 0.31 -5.22
CA PHE A 199 6.28 0.29 -4.12
C PHE A 199 6.80 -0.42 -2.88
N ARG A 200 7.38 -1.61 -3.06
CA ARG A 200 7.97 -2.39 -1.98
C ARG A 200 9.07 -1.60 -1.26
N THR A 201 9.97 -0.98 -2.01
CA THR A 201 11.07 -0.19 -1.45
C THR A 201 10.53 1.02 -0.70
N ALA A 202 9.57 1.74 -1.28
CA ALA A 202 8.99 2.92 -0.68
C ALA A 202 8.22 2.58 0.61
N ALA A 203 7.39 1.53 0.60
CA ALA A 203 6.66 1.06 1.78
C ALA A 203 7.61 0.60 2.89
N GLN A 204 8.64 -0.19 2.55
CA GLN A 204 9.62 -0.68 3.54
C GLN A 204 10.45 0.46 4.14
N GLN A 205 10.86 1.45 3.32
CA GLN A 205 11.58 2.63 3.80
C GLN A 205 10.70 3.48 4.73
N SER A 206 9.45 3.78 4.33
CA SER A 206 8.51 4.51 5.17
C SER A 206 8.28 3.80 6.51
N PHE A 207 7.97 2.50 6.48
CA PHE A 207 7.76 1.73 7.70
C PHE A 207 9.00 1.71 8.60
N SER A 208 10.18 1.47 8.02
CA SER A 208 11.42 1.42 8.79
C SER A 208 11.71 2.77 9.44
N THR A 209 11.65 3.87 8.70
CA THR A 209 11.91 5.22 9.23
C THR A 209 10.92 5.57 10.34
N LEU A 210 9.63 5.37 10.11
CA LEU A 210 8.61 5.66 11.12
C LEU A 210 8.74 4.77 12.35
N SER A 211 9.20 3.53 12.19
CA SER A 211 9.48 2.63 13.32
C SER A 211 10.58 3.17 14.22
N LYS A 212 11.63 3.76 13.65
CA LYS A 212 12.72 4.39 14.42
C LYS A 212 12.21 5.51 15.31
N GLY A 213 11.33 6.36 14.79
CA GLY A 213 10.71 7.44 15.54
C GLY A 213 9.71 7.01 16.63
N VAL A 214 9.43 5.71 16.76
CA VAL A 214 8.54 5.15 17.81
C VAL A 214 9.35 4.38 18.87
N HIS A 215 10.52 3.84 18.51
CA HIS A 215 11.34 3.06 19.43
C HIS A 215 12.35 3.97 20.14
N LEU A 216 12.55 3.71 21.44
CA LEU A 216 13.63 4.33 22.22
C LEU A 216 14.97 3.69 21.84
N GLU A 217 15.45 3.99 20.64
CA GLU A 217 16.73 3.51 20.12
C GLU A 217 17.80 4.61 20.02
N PHE A 218 17.41 5.87 20.22
CA PHE A 218 18.34 6.99 20.21
C PHE A 218 18.98 7.21 21.58
N VAL A 219 20.30 7.31 21.58
CA VAL A 219 21.11 7.79 22.73
C VAL A 219 21.47 9.27 22.61
N VAL A 220 20.81 9.95 21.67
CA VAL A 220 20.90 11.39 21.39
C VAL A 220 19.49 11.97 21.41
N ASP A 221 19.36 13.30 21.46
CA ASP A 221 18.07 13.96 21.40
C ASP A 221 17.32 13.56 20.12
N GLN A 222 16.12 13.01 20.29
CA GLN A 222 15.26 12.59 19.19
C GLN A 222 14.89 13.79 18.31
N ASP A 223 14.76 14.98 18.90
CA ASP A 223 14.41 16.21 18.18
C ASP A 223 15.54 16.68 17.24
N ALA A 224 16.77 16.19 17.42
CA ALA A 224 17.89 16.48 16.54
C ALA A 224 17.93 15.58 15.29
N LEU A 225 17.36 14.36 15.35
CA LEU A 225 17.35 13.40 14.24
C LEU A 225 15.98 13.30 13.55
N PHE A 226 14.90 13.49 14.30
CA PHE A 226 13.51 13.53 13.85
C PHE A 226 12.95 14.93 14.08
N ASP A 227 13.56 15.91 13.42
CA ASP A 227 13.04 17.27 13.43
C ASP A 227 11.63 17.33 12.79
N LEU A 228 10.96 18.46 12.98
CA LEU A 228 9.58 18.67 12.53
C LEU A 228 9.42 18.40 11.03
N VAL A 229 10.40 18.82 10.23
CA VAL A 229 10.37 18.70 8.77
C VAL A 229 10.49 17.23 8.36
N THR A 230 11.43 16.51 8.98
CA THR A 230 11.68 15.09 8.73
C THR A 230 10.47 14.23 9.08
N VAL A 231 9.81 14.51 10.21
CA VAL A 231 8.59 13.80 10.62
C VAL A 231 7.47 14.05 9.61
N ARG A 232 7.20 15.32 9.25
CA ARG A 232 6.16 15.66 8.26
C ARG A 232 6.42 15.03 6.89
N GLN A 233 7.66 15.06 6.41
CA GLN A 233 8.04 14.42 5.16
C GLN A 233 7.85 12.89 5.23
N SER A 234 8.18 12.27 6.35
CA SER A 234 7.97 10.84 6.57
C SER A 234 6.49 10.47 6.59
N MET A 235 5.65 11.32 7.20
CA MET A 235 4.19 11.17 7.21
C MET A 235 3.61 11.32 5.81
N LEU A 236 3.95 12.39 5.09
CA LEU A 236 3.54 12.63 3.70
C LEU A 236 3.91 11.44 2.81
N ARG A 237 5.16 10.95 2.92
CA ARG A 237 5.64 9.81 2.16
C ARG A 237 4.83 8.55 2.43
N ALA A 238 4.45 8.30 3.69
CA ALA A 238 3.62 7.15 4.04
C ALA A 238 2.23 7.24 3.43
N VAL A 239 1.59 8.43 3.49
CA VAL A 239 0.28 8.65 2.87
C VAL A 239 0.35 8.51 1.34
N LYS A 240 1.34 9.12 0.68
CA LYS A 240 1.53 9.02 -0.77
C LYS A 240 1.69 7.55 -1.21
N VAL A 241 2.57 6.79 -0.57
CA VAL A 241 2.81 5.38 -0.91
C VAL A 241 1.55 4.55 -0.71
N LEU A 242 0.86 4.72 0.42
CA LEU A 242 -0.38 4.00 0.70
C LEU A 242 -1.47 4.34 -0.34
N THR A 243 -1.60 5.62 -0.68
CA THR A 243 -2.59 6.11 -1.64
C THR A 243 -2.33 5.55 -3.04
N GLN A 244 -1.08 5.56 -3.51
CA GLN A 244 -0.71 4.97 -4.80
C GLN A 244 -0.94 3.46 -4.84
N LEU A 245 -0.61 2.75 -3.76
CA LEU A 245 -0.87 1.31 -3.62
C LEU A 245 -2.37 1.01 -3.65
N ALA A 246 -3.16 1.74 -2.87
CA ALA A 246 -4.61 1.57 -2.79
C ALA A 246 -5.29 1.90 -4.12
N PHE A 247 -4.89 2.99 -4.79
CA PHE A 247 -5.36 3.32 -6.14
C PHE A 247 -5.05 2.21 -7.14
N THR A 248 -3.78 1.78 -7.21
CA THR A 248 -3.36 0.74 -8.16
C THR A 248 -4.09 -0.59 -7.90
N SER A 249 -4.43 -0.88 -6.64
CA SER A 249 -5.20 -2.09 -6.32
C SER A 249 -6.64 -2.10 -6.88
N HIS A 250 -7.21 -0.94 -7.23
CA HIS A 250 -8.49 -0.84 -7.95
C HIS A 250 -8.35 -1.13 -9.45
N LEU A 251 -7.13 -1.34 -9.95
CA LEU A 251 -6.88 -1.82 -11.32
C LEU A 251 -6.74 -3.35 -11.35
N ILE A 252 -6.95 -4.04 -10.22
CA ILE A 252 -6.93 -5.50 -10.12
C ILE A 252 -8.38 -6.00 -10.25
N ASP A 253 -8.69 -6.69 -11.34
CA ASP A 253 -10.06 -7.18 -11.62
C ASP A 253 -10.55 -8.20 -10.59
N SER A 254 -9.65 -9.03 -10.04
CA SER A 254 -9.99 -10.06 -9.06
C SER A 254 -10.06 -9.54 -7.62
N ALA A 255 -9.76 -8.26 -7.38
CA ALA A 255 -9.81 -7.69 -6.04
C ALA A 255 -11.27 -7.55 -5.59
N PHE A 256 -11.53 -7.85 -4.32
CA PHE A 256 -12.83 -7.57 -3.73
C PHE A 256 -13.07 -6.07 -3.66
N THR A 257 -14.31 -5.69 -3.96
CA THR A 257 -14.83 -4.33 -3.82
C THR A 257 -13.95 -3.29 -4.53
N THR A 258 -13.89 -3.38 -5.86
CA THR A 258 -13.13 -2.48 -6.73
C THR A 258 -13.99 -1.30 -7.17
N LEU A 259 -13.45 -0.09 -7.04
CA LEU A 259 -14.06 1.13 -7.55
C LEU A 259 -13.74 1.29 -9.03
N ASN A 260 -14.59 2.03 -9.75
CA ASN A 260 -14.21 2.51 -11.06
C ASN A 260 -12.94 3.39 -10.94
N PRO A 261 -11.90 3.18 -11.78
CA PRO A 261 -10.69 4.00 -11.82
C PRO A 261 -10.91 5.52 -11.80
N GLU A 262 -11.94 6.04 -12.48
CA GLU A 262 -12.24 7.48 -12.43
C GLU A 262 -12.65 7.92 -11.01
N LYS A 263 -13.54 7.16 -10.35
CA LYS A 263 -13.94 7.41 -8.96
C LYS A 263 -12.76 7.22 -8.00
N ALA A 264 -11.93 6.20 -8.20
CA ALA A 264 -10.74 5.97 -7.39
C ALA A 264 -9.76 7.15 -7.52
N PHE A 265 -9.62 7.72 -8.72
CA PHE A 265 -8.78 8.89 -8.97
C PHE A 265 -9.32 10.15 -8.28
N ASP A 266 -10.63 10.39 -8.31
CA ASP A 266 -11.25 11.52 -7.60
C ASP A 266 -10.94 11.46 -6.09
N LEU A 267 -10.96 10.27 -5.50
CA LEU A 267 -10.56 10.07 -4.10
C LEU A 267 -9.08 10.40 -3.88
N VAL A 268 -8.19 10.03 -4.81
CA VAL A 268 -6.77 10.38 -4.71
C VAL A 268 -6.57 11.89 -4.75
N VAL A 269 -7.25 12.60 -5.65
CA VAL A 269 -7.19 14.07 -5.74
C VAL A 269 -7.66 14.70 -4.43
N ALA A 270 -8.74 14.19 -3.84
CA ALA A 270 -9.23 14.68 -2.55
C ALA A 270 -8.22 14.45 -1.40
N ILE A 271 -7.56 13.29 -1.37
CA ILE A 271 -6.54 12.98 -0.35
C ILE A 271 -5.30 13.87 -0.53
N GLU A 272 -4.80 14.00 -1.76
CA GLU A 272 -3.65 14.84 -2.09
C GLU A 272 -3.93 16.30 -1.69
N ALA A 273 -5.10 16.84 -2.03
CA ALA A 273 -5.50 18.19 -1.65
C ALA A 273 -5.76 18.37 -0.14
N GLU A 274 -6.08 17.31 0.61
CA GLU A 274 -6.22 17.35 2.07
C GLU A 274 -4.86 17.36 2.77
N ILE A 275 -3.91 16.57 2.27
CA ILE A 275 -2.60 16.37 2.90
C ILE A 275 -1.60 17.44 2.49
N GLU A 276 -1.64 17.88 1.23
CA GLU A 276 -0.73 18.89 0.69
C GLU A 276 -1.32 20.30 0.74
N ARG A 277 -2.46 20.49 1.41
CA ARG A 277 -3.20 21.76 1.44
C ARG A 277 -2.31 22.96 1.78
N ASP A 278 -1.23 22.75 2.54
CA ASP A 278 -0.24 23.76 2.92
C ASP A 278 1.19 23.19 3.08
N ALA A 279 1.59 22.23 2.23
CA ALA A 279 2.96 21.64 2.23
C ALA A 279 4.00 22.54 1.53
#